data_AF-A0A7V3T7W5-F1
#
_entry.id   AF-A0A7V3T7W5-F1
#
_cell.length_a   1.000
_cell.length_b   1.000
_cell.length_c   1.000
_cell.angle_alpha   90.00
_cell.angle_beta   90.00
_cell.angle_gamma   90.00
#
_symmetry.space_group_name_H-M   'P 1'
#
loop_
_entity.id
_entity.type
_entity.pdbx_description
1 polymer ?
#
loop_
_entity_poly.entity_id
_entity_poly.type
_entity_poly.pdbx_seq_one_letter_code
_entity_poly.pdbx_strand_id
1 'polypeptide(L)'
;MKTASERWSFWSDTFVLWIGILLSAAVGLPAQGKVTARQGQLTLPTYPWGAVRHPYLRRTDKLNIYPYPMLDLLSREKTNRTYQTVVLENEYLRITF
;
A
#
# COMPACT_ATOMS: atom_id res chain seq x y z
N MET A 1 -40.69 -15.81 50.67
CA MET A 1 -40.92 -17.07 49.94
C MET A 1 -41.15 -16.73 48.47
N LYS A 2 -40.14 -16.90 47.61
CA LYS A 2 -40.27 -16.76 46.15
C LYS A 2 -40.66 -18.11 45.57
N THR A 3 -41.72 -18.14 44.77
CA THR A 3 -42.29 -19.34 44.17
C THR A 3 -41.32 -19.94 43.15
N ALA A 4 -41.28 -21.28 43.05
CA ALA A 4 -40.30 -22.02 42.26
C ALA A 4 -40.31 -21.70 40.75
N SER A 5 -41.36 -21.04 40.25
CA SER A 5 -41.50 -20.62 38.85
C SER A 5 -40.61 -19.43 38.46
N GLU A 6 -40.31 -18.49 39.36
CA GLU A 6 -39.42 -17.35 39.08
C GLU A 6 -37.96 -17.77 38.86
N ARG A 7 -37.56 -18.90 39.46
CA ARG A 7 -36.18 -19.39 39.45
C ARG A 7 -35.78 -19.98 38.09
N TRP A 8 -36.75 -20.46 37.30
CA TRP A 8 -36.52 -20.99 35.95
C TRP A 8 -36.44 -19.87 34.90
N SER A 9 -37.20 -18.77 35.07
CA SER A 9 -37.15 -17.57 34.22
C SER A 9 -35.80 -16.84 34.31
N PHE A 10 -35.21 -16.79 35.49
CA PHE A 10 -33.93 -16.09 35.72
C PHE A 10 -32.75 -16.73 34.96
N TRP A 11 -32.80 -18.06 34.75
CA TRP A 11 -31.80 -18.79 33.96
C TRP A 11 -31.99 -18.60 32.46
N SER A 12 -33.21 -18.37 31.97
CA SER A 12 -33.45 -18.07 30.55
C SER A 12 -33.07 -16.63 30.18
N ASP A 13 -33.34 -15.66 31.05
CA ASP A 13 -33.07 -14.25 30.77
C ASP A 13 -31.56 -13.94 30.74
N THR A 14 -30.80 -14.55 31.65
CA THR A 14 -29.34 -14.46 31.65
C THR A 14 -28.74 -15.15 30.42
N PHE A 15 -29.29 -16.29 29.99
CA PHE A 15 -28.84 -16.99 28.79
C PHE A 15 -29.11 -16.19 27.50
N VAL A 16 -30.27 -15.53 27.39
CA VAL A 16 -30.62 -14.66 26.27
C VAL A 16 -29.71 -13.41 26.24
N LEU A 17 -29.41 -12.83 27.40
CA LEU A 17 -28.46 -11.71 27.51
C LEU A 17 -27.05 -12.12 27.07
N TRP A 18 -26.59 -13.32 27.44
CA TRP A 18 -25.30 -13.86 27.01
C TRP A 18 -25.25 -14.15 25.50
N ILE A 19 -26.34 -14.66 24.92
CA ILE A 19 -26.45 -14.83 23.46
C ILE A 19 -26.43 -13.46 22.76
N GLY A 20 -27.15 -12.46 23.28
CA GLY A 20 -27.16 -11.11 22.72
C GLY A 20 -25.77 -10.45 22.73
N ILE A 21 -24.99 -10.65 23.80
CA ILE A 21 -23.60 -10.18 23.90
C ILE A 21 -22.69 -10.92 22.90
N LEU A 22 -22.85 -12.24 22.76
CA LEU A 22 -22.10 -13.03 21.78
C LEU A 22 -22.44 -12.65 20.33
N LEU A 23 -23.72 -12.35 20.03
CA LEU A 23 -24.15 -11.94 18.70
C LEU A 23 -23.61 -10.56 18.33
N SER A 24 -23.57 -9.62 19.28
CA SER A 24 -23.08 -8.25 19.05
C SER A 24 -21.57 -8.21 18.77
N ALA A 25 -20.80 -9.12 19.38
CA ALA A 25 -19.36 -9.25 19.13
C ALA A 25 -19.02 -9.72 17.69
N ALA A 26 -19.94 -10.40 17.00
CA ALA A 26 -19.73 -10.91 15.66
C ALA A 26 -19.97 -9.88 14.54
N VAL A 27 -20.71 -8.81 14.81
CA VAL A 27 -21.11 -7.81 13.79
C VAL A 27 -20.04 -6.73 13.55
N GLY A 28 -18.99 -6.70 14.37
CA GLY A 28 -18.04 -5.59 14.43
C GLY A 28 -16.73 -5.73 13.63
N LEU A 29 -16.52 -6.80 12.85
CA LEU A 29 -15.28 -6.93 12.09
C LEU A 29 -15.34 -6.06 10.82
N PRO A 30 -14.57 -4.96 10.72
CA PRO A 30 -14.47 -4.25 9.47
C PRO A 30 -13.89 -5.20 8.43
N ALA A 31 -14.60 -5.40 7.32
CA ALA A 31 -14.06 -6.04 6.14
C ALA A 31 -12.97 -5.11 5.57
N GLN A 32 -11.75 -5.20 6.10
CA GLN A 32 -10.61 -4.57 5.47
C GLN A 32 -10.45 -5.21 4.10
N GLY A 33 -10.69 -4.42 3.04
CA GLY A 33 -10.59 -4.90 1.67
C GLY A 33 -9.24 -5.57 1.46
N LYS A 34 -9.25 -6.78 0.91
CA LYS A 34 -8.04 -7.55 0.68
C LYS A 34 -7.16 -6.83 -0.35
N VAL A 35 -6.01 -6.33 0.10
CA VAL A 35 -4.99 -5.74 -0.78
C VAL A 35 -3.92 -6.77 -1.07
N THR A 36 -3.50 -6.86 -2.33
CA THR A 36 -2.38 -7.69 -2.77
C THR A 36 -1.25 -6.81 -3.28
N ALA A 37 -0.02 -7.20 -2.97
CA ALA A 37 1.20 -6.52 -3.41
C ALA A 37 2.07 -7.50 -4.20
N ARG A 38 2.53 -7.09 -5.39
CA ARG A 38 3.41 -7.91 -6.22
C ARG A 38 4.46 -7.08 -6.94
N GLN A 39 5.60 -7.70 -7.23
CA GLN A 39 6.61 -7.12 -8.12
C GLN A 39 6.18 -7.29 -9.57
N GLY A 40 6.45 -6.28 -10.39
CA GLY A 40 6.13 -6.25 -11.80
C GLY A 40 7.25 -5.60 -12.62
N GLN A 41 7.03 -5.52 -13.93
CA GLN A 41 7.95 -4.85 -14.85
C GLN A 41 7.14 -3.96 -15.81
N LEU A 42 7.67 -2.77 -16.10
CA LEU A 42 7.07 -1.82 -17.03
C LEU A 42 8.14 -1.36 -18.03
N THR A 43 7.87 -1.58 -19.31
CA THR A 43 8.75 -1.12 -20.40
C THR A 43 8.27 0.23 -20.91
N LEU A 44 9.10 1.25 -20.76
CA LEU A 44 8.81 2.61 -21.22
C LEU A 44 9.85 3.06 -22.26
N PRO A 45 9.43 3.82 -23.28
CA PRO A 45 10.38 4.48 -24.17
C PRO A 45 11.01 5.67 -23.44
N THR A 46 12.30 5.57 -23.13
CA THR A 46 13.05 6.57 -22.36
C THR A 46 14.17 7.16 -23.21
N TYR A 47 14.43 8.46 -23.05
CA TYR A 47 15.58 9.11 -23.67
C TYR A 47 16.84 8.80 -22.85
N PRO A 48 17.81 8.04 -23.40
CA PRO A 48 19.06 7.80 -22.71
C PRO A 48 19.86 9.09 -22.58
N TRP A 49 20.56 9.24 -21.45
CA TRP A 49 21.52 10.31 -21.25
C TRP A 49 22.91 9.89 -21.72
N GLY A 50 23.69 10.85 -22.20
CA GLY A 50 25.10 10.67 -22.50
C GLY A 50 25.95 10.51 -21.24
N ALA A 51 27.13 9.90 -21.38
CA ALA A 51 28.10 9.82 -20.30
C ALA A 51 28.69 11.22 -19.99
N VAL A 52 28.53 11.67 -18.74
CA VAL A 52 29.16 12.90 -18.26
C VAL A 52 30.62 12.60 -17.92
N ARG A 53 31.55 13.22 -18.66
CA ARG A 53 32.98 12.88 -18.62
C ARG A 53 33.70 13.43 -17.37
N HIS A 54 33.28 14.58 -16.86
CA HIS A 54 33.91 15.22 -15.71
C HIS A 54 32.94 15.28 -14.53
N PRO A 55 33.38 14.95 -13.31
CA PRO A 55 32.54 15.13 -12.13
C PRO A 55 32.36 16.61 -11.85
N TYR A 56 31.13 17.02 -11.58
CA TYR A 56 30.85 18.39 -11.19
C TYR A 56 31.33 18.61 -9.75
N LEU A 57 32.11 19.67 -9.51
CA LEU A 57 32.66 19.98 -8.19
C LEU A 57 31.91 21.16 -7.59
N ARG A 58 31.38 20.99 -6.38
CA ARG A 58 30.53 22.00 -5.72
C ARG A 58 31.20 23.39 -5.61
N ARG A 59 32.54 23.44 -5.49
CA ARG A 59 33.31 24.69 -5.44
C ARG A 59 33.24 25.48 -6.75
N THR A 60 33.22 24.79 -7.88
CA THR A 60 33.29 25.40 -9.21
C THR A 60 31.89 25.66 -9.76
N ASP A 61 31.01 24.65 -9.70
CA ASP A 61 29.78 24.68 -10.49
C ASP A 61 28.57 25.25 -9.74
N LYS A 62 28.64 25.30 -8.40
CA LYS A 62 27.69 25.95 -7.45
C LYS A 62 26.20 25.55 -7.53
N LEU A 63 25.77 24.84 -8.56
CA LEU A 63 24.40 24.39 -8.83
C LEU A 63 24.25 22.86 -8.78
N ASN A 64 25.37 22.12 -8.76
CA ASN A 64 25.33 20.66 -8.72
C ASN A 64 25.05 20.12 -7.31
N ILE A 65 24.40 18.96 -7.25
CA ILE A 65 24.33 18.13 -6.05
C ILE A 65 25.34 16.99 -6.22
N TYR A 66 26.56 17.18 -5.70
CA TYR A 66 27.58 16.13 -5.69
C TYR A 66 27.11 14.91 -4.88
N PRO A 67 27.33 13.66 -5.35
CA PRO A 67 28.13 13.25 -6.51
C PRO A 67 27.35 13.04 -7.81
N TYR A 68 26.10 13.51 -7.90
CA TYR A 68 25.26 13.24 -9.06
C TYR A 68 25.62 14.14 -10.25
N PRO A 69 25.71 13.57 -11.47
CA PRO A 69 25.96 14.35 -12.68
C PRO A 69 24.71 15.15 -13.08
N MET A 70 24.92 16.28 -13.76
CA MET A 70 23.83 16.96 -14.46
C MET A 70 23.50 16.23 -15.77
N LEU A 71 22.22 15.94 -16.00
CA LEU A 71 21.73 15.18 -17.15
C LEU A 71 21.30 16.12 -18.29
N ASP A 72 22.18 17.01 -18.73
CA ASP A 72 21.82 18.03 -19.75
C ASP A 72 21.80 17.46 -21.18
N LEU A 73 22.53 16.36 -21.40
CA LEU A 73 22.71 15.72 -22.70
C LEU A 73 21.77 14.51 -22.84
N LEU A 74 20.48 14.76 -23.10
CA LEU A 74 19.52 13.72 -23.49
C LEU A 74 19.62 13.42 -24.99
N SER A 75 19.58 12.13 -25.34
CA SER A 75 19.45 11.70 -26.74
C SER A 75 18.11 12.15 -27.34
N ARG A 76 18.08 12.35 -28.65
CA ARG A 76 16.86 12.61 -29.42
C ARG A 76 16.11 11.33 -29.79
N GLU A 77 16.78 10.19 -29.71
CA GLU A 77 16.21 8.88 -29.99
C GLU A 77 15.71 8.24 -28.70
N LYS A 78 14.51 7.65 -28.75
CA LYS A 78 13.93 6.91 -27.61
C LYS A 78 14.41 5.48 -27.64
N THR A 79 14.77 4.93 -26.49
CA THR A 79 15.12 3.52 -26.33
C THR A 79 14.21 2.89 -25.27
N ASN A 80 13.72 1.69 -25.54
CA ASN A 80 12.92 0.95 -24.56
C ASN A 80 13.78 0.55 -23.37
N ARG A 81 13.36 0.95 -22.16
CA ARG A 81 13.96 0.53 -20.90
C ARG A 81 12.89 -0.11 -20.01
N THR A 82 13.26 -1.23 -19.38
CA THR A 82 12.38 -1.95 -18.47
C THR A 82 12.69 -1.55 -17.03
N TYR A 83 11.66 -1.08 -16.33
CA TYR A 83 11.72 -0.67 -14.92
C TYR A 83 11.03 -1.73 -14.07
N GLN A 84 11.59 -1.99 -12.88
CA GLN A 84 10.92 -2.82 -11.89
C GLN A 84 9.86 -1.98 -11.20
N THR A 85 8.67 -2.54 -11.06
CA THR A 85 7.52 -1.87 -10.45
C THR A 85 6.98 -2.64 -9.26
N VAL A 86 6.25 -1.94 -8.40
CA VAL A 86 5.45 -2.57 -7.36
C VAL A 86 3.98 -2.28 -7.66
N VAL A 87 3.20 -3.35 -7.85
CA VAL A 87 1.77 -3.25 -8.13
C VAL A 87 0.99 -3.57 -6.86
N LEU A 88 0.18 -2.61 -6.42
CA LEU A 88 -0.76 -2.77 -5.32
C LEU A 88 -2.18 -2.83 -5.90
N GLU A 89 -2.94 -3.86 -5.55
CA GLU A 89 -4.24 -4.13 -6.17
C GLU A 89 -5.28 -4.61 -5.14
N ASN A 90 -6.51 -4.11 -5.26
CA ASN A 90 -7.69 -4.58 -4.55
C ASN A 90 -8.89 -4.69 -5.53
N GLU A 91 -10.10 -4.88 -5.03
CA GLU A 91 -11.33 -4.99 -5.85
C GLU A 91 -11.66 -3.73 -6.67
N TYR A 92 -11.21 -2.55 -6.24
CA TYR A 92 -11.63 -1.27 -6.81
C TYR A 92 -10.53 -0.57 -7.61
N LEU A 93 -9.26 -0.76 -7.24
CA LEU A 93 -8.14 -0.01 -7.78
C LEU A 93 -6.86 -0.83 -7.89
N ARG A 94 -6.06 -0.45 -8.88
CA ARG A 94 -4.71 -0.96 -9.11
C ARG A 94 -3.76 0.21 -9.29
N ILE A 95 -2.75 0.29 -8.43
CA ILE A 95 -1.71 1.32 -8.46
C ILE A 95 -0.38 0.65 -8.82
N THR A 96 0.38 1.28 -9.71
CA THR A 96 1.72 0.84 -10.10
C THR A 96 2.72 1.91 -9.70
N PHE A 97 3.68 1.55 -8.84
CA PHE A 97 4.81 2.37 -8.42
C PHE A 97 6.06 2.00 -9.21
#